data_AF-A0A645BW34-F1
#
_entry.id   AF-A0A645BW34-F1
#
_cell.length_a   1.000
_cell.length_b   1.000
_cell.length_c   1.000
_cell.angle_alpha   90.00
_cell.angle_beta   90.00
_cell.angle_gamma   90.00
#
_symmetry.space_group_name_H-M   'P 1'
#
loop_
_entity.id
_entity.type
_entity.pdbx_description
1 polymer ?
#
loop_
_entity_poly.entity_id
_entity_poly.type
_entity_poly.pdbx_seq_one_letter_code
_entity_poly.pdbx_strand_id
1 'polypeptide(L)'
;MNTKIRDWEPMEAKKCDAIFQKKYGKTLNEVYPWPEHYQAMHIELFCKPYEAIHAECLGGEIEKLSNKRCVIGIFPWKLVEGESCISRVVAFDGFDDV
;
A
#
# COMPACT_ATOMS: atom_id res chain seq x y z
N MET A 1 2.59 -9.47 6.16
CA MET A 1 1.14 -9.60 6.02
C MET A 1 0.48 -9.33 7.37
N ASN A 2 -0.17 -8.18 7.52
CA ASN A 2 -0.86 -7.75 8.74
C ASN A 2 -2.39 -7.66 8.52
N THR A 3 -2.91 -8.46 7.59
CA THR A 3 -4.32 -8.52 7.20
C THR A 3 -4.90 -9.87 7.57
N LYS A 4 -6.23 -10.01 7.51
CA LYS A 4 -6.93 -11.28 7.79
C LYS A 4 -6.47 -12.45 6.92
N ILE A 5 -5.92 -12.16 5.73
CA ILE A 5 -5.27 -13.14 4.83
C ILE A 5 -4.26 -14.01 5.59
N ARG A 6 -3.65 -13.52 6.67
CA ARG A 6 -2.73 -14.31 7.49
C ARG A 6 -3.39 -15.57 8.08
N ASP A 7 -4.63 -15.45 8.54
CA ASP A 7 -5.40 -16.57 9.07
C ASP A 7 -6.02 -17.40 7.95
N TRP A 8 -6.44 -16.75 6.86
CA TRP A 8 -7.09 -17.43 5.72
C TRP A 8 -6.10 -18.22 4.84
N GLU A 9 -4.86 -17.76 4.74
CA GLU A 9 -3.81 -18.34 3.90
C GLU A 9 -2.55 -18.67 4.74
N PRO A 10 -2.64 -19.63 5.68
CA PRO A 10 -1.57 -19.91 6.64
C PRO A 10 -0.28 -20.41 5.97
N MET A 11 -0.38 -21.07 4.81
CA MET A 11 0.78 -21.50 4.03
C MET A 11 1.54 -20.30 3.44
N GLU A 12 0.83 -19.33 2.89
CA GLU A 12 1.42 -18.10 2.34
C GLU A 12 1.95 -17.20 3.46
N ALA A 13 1.28 -17.16 4.61
CA ALA A 13 1.78 -16.51 5.81
C ALA A 13 3.13 -17.10 6.26
N LYS A 14 3.27 -18.43 6.28
CA LYS A 14 4.54 -19.10 6.63
C LYS A 14 5.65 -18.80 5.61
N LYS A 15 5.34 -18.78 4.32
CA LYS A 15 6.29 -18.38 3.26
C LYS A 15 6.73 -16.92 3.44
N CYS A 16 5.79 -16.03 3.72
CA CYS A 16 6.06 -14.61 3.99
C CYS A 16 6.97 -14.45 5.22
N ASP A 17 6.71 -15.18 6.31
CA ASP A 17 7.53 -15.16 7.52
C ASP A 17 8.99 -15.59 7.25
N ALA A 18 9.20 -16.66 6.48
CA ALA A 18 10.53 -17.09 6.07
C ALA A 18 11.28 -16.03 5.23
N ILE A 19 10.57 -15.32 4.35
CA ILE A 19 11.15 -14.20 3.58
C ILE A 19 11.54 -13.05 4.51
N PHE A 20 10.70 -12.71 5.49
CA PHE A 20 10.97 -11.67 6.47
C PHE A 20 12.20 -12.01 7.32
N GLN A 21 12.30 -13.24 7.83
CA GLN A 21 13.48 -13.69 8.58
C GLN A 21 14.74 -13.60 7.72
N LYS A 22 14.71 -14.07 6.46
CA LYS A 22 15.86 -14.02 5.56
C LYS A 22 16.29 -12.59 5.21
N LYS A 23 15.34 -11.68 4.97
CA LYS A 23 15.62 -10.32 4.47
C LYS A 23 15.91 -9.32 5.59
N TYR A 24 15.23 -9.45 6.73
CA TYR A 24 15.25 -8.46 7.80
C TYR A 24 15.73 -9.01 9.14
N GLY A 25 15.97 -10.33 9.26
CA GLY A 25 16.38 -10.96 10.52
C GLY A 25 15.29 -10.99 11.59
N LYS A 26 14.04 -10.72 11.21
CA LYS A 26 12.87 -10.65 12.11
C LYS A 26 11.74 -11.48 11.53
N THR A 27 10.97 -12.12 12.40
CA THR A 27 9.69 -12.76 12.05
C THR A 27 8.65 -11.73 11.65
N LEU A 28 7.61 -12.19 10.98
CA LEU A 28 6.46 -11.37 10.63
C LEU A 28 5.77 -10.78 11.86
N ASN A 29 5.72 -11.52 12.97
CA ASN A 29 5.13 -11.06 14.24
C ASN A 29 5.95 -9.98 14.93
N GLU A 30 7.27 -10.01 14.80
CA GLU A 30 8.13 -8.97 15.38
C GLU A 30 8.03 -7.64 14.61
N VAL A 31 7.73 -7.70 13.31
CA VAL A 31 7.54 -6.49 12.48
C VAL A 31 6.10 -5.99 12.53
N TYR A 32 5.12 -6.90 12.47
CA TYR A 32 3.70 -6.61 12.56
C TYR A 32 3.07 -7.49 13.66
N PRO A 33 3.15 -7.05 14.93
CA PRO A 33 2.46 -7.69 16.03
C PRO A 33 0.99 -7.97 15.71
N TRP A 34 0.57 -9.21 15.95
CA TRP A 34 -0.75 -9.71 15.59
C TRP A 34 -1.51 -10.17 16.84
N PRO A 35 -2.75 -9.69 17.04
CA PRO A 35 -3.58 -8.89 16.13
C PRO A 35 -3.47 -7.36 16.29
N GLU A 36 -2.49 -6.84 17.03
CA GLU A 36 -2.42 -5.43 17.42
C GLU A 36 -2.37 -4.47 16.22
N HIS A 37 -1.60 -4.79 15.18
CA HIS A 37 -1.48 -4.00 13.95
C HIS A 37 -2.33 -4.55 12.79
N TYR A 38 -3.51 -5.06 13.12
CA TYR A 38 -4.48 -5.55 12.13
C TYR A 38 -4.89 -4.45 11.16
N GLN A 39 -4.77 -4.71 9.86
CA GLN A 39 -5.08 -3.77 8.78
C GLN A 39 -4.49 -2.38 9.00
N ALA A 40 -3.24 -2.30 9.49
CA ALA A 40 -2.61 -1.00 9.83
C ALA A 40 -2.70 0.04 8.71
N MET A 41 -2.62 -0.37 7.44
CA MET A 41 -2.83 0.53 6.30
C MET A 41 -4.22 1.19 6.34
N HIS A 42 -5.28 0.45 6.65
CA HIS A 42 -6.66 0.97 6.67
C HIS A 42 -7.08 1.55 8.04
N ILE A 43 -6.48 1.12 9.14
CA ILE A 43 -6.90 1.54 10.48
C ILE A 43 -6.01 2.66 11.02
N GLU A 44 -4.70 2.51 10.90
CA GLU A 44 -3.74 3.44 11.51
C GLU A 44 -3.44 4.64 10.60
N LEU A 45 -3.41 4.46 9.27
CA LEU A 45 -3.00 5.52 8.35
C LEU A 45 -4.15 6.42 7.86
N PHE A 46 -5.39 5.92 7.75
CA PHE A 46 -6.53 6.78 7.37
C PHE A 46 -6.96 7.72 8.50
N CYS A 47 -6.69 7.37 9.75
CA CYS A 47 -7.03 8.19 10.90
C CYS A 47 -5.99 9.29 11.13
N LYS A 48 -6.38 10.28 11.94
CA LYS A 48 -5.44 11.28 12.47
C LYS A 48 -4.34 10.57 13.26
N PRO A 49 -3.07 10.99 13.13
CA PRO A 49 -2.62 12.25 12.52
C PRO A 49 -2.26 12.16 11.03
N TYR A 50 -2.32 10.98 10.43
CA TYR A 50 -1.74 10.79 9.09
C TYR A 50 -2.71 11.17 7.98
N GLU A 51 -3.99 10.76 8.11
CA GLU A 51 -5.04 11.03 7.12
C GLU A 51 -4.58 10.70 5.69
N ALA A 52 -3.84 9.59 5.55
CA ALA A 52 -3.20 9.21 4.30
C ALA A 52 -4.25 8.81 3.25
N ILE A 53 -4.11 9.31 2.02
CA ILE A 53 -4.95 8.90 0.89
C ILE A 53 -4.31 7.69 0.21
N HIS A 54 -5.09 6.65 -0.04
CA HIS A 54 -4.64 5.45 -0.73
C HIS A 54 -5.15 5.39 -2.16
N ALA A 55 -4.30 4.88 -3.06
CA ALA A 55 -4.68 4.47 -4.39
C ALA A 55 -4.33 2.98 -4.53
N GLU A 56 -5.36 2.15 -4.68
CA GLU A 56 -5.22 0.69 -4.82
C GLU A 56 -5.40 0.27 -6.28
N CYS A 57 -4.95 -0.95 -6.59
CA CYS A 57 -5.07 -1.53 -7.93
C CYS A 57 -4.45 -0.66 -9.05
N LEU A 58 -3.38 0.08 -8.72
CA LEU A 58 -2.64 0.85 -9.72
C LEU A 58 -2.02 -0.10 -10.76
N GLY A 59 -2.16 0.27 -12.02
CA GLY A 59 -1.62 -0.47 -13.16
C GLY A 59 -1.32 0.44 -14.35
N GLY A 60 -1.24 -0.13 -15.55
CA GLY A 60 -0.89 0.60 -16.77
C GLY A 60 0.61 0.56 -17.03
N GLU A 61 1.22 1.70 -17.29
CA GLU A 61 2.62 1.79 -17.72
C GLU A 61 3.61 1.96 -16.56
N ILE A 62 3.30 1.39 -15.37
CA ILE A 62 4.08 1.56 -14.14
C ILE A 62 5.55 1.15 -14.32
N GLU A 63 5.82 0.10 -15.11
CA GLU A 63 7.18 -0.37 -15.41
C GLU A 63 8.06 0.71 -16.06
N LYS A 64 7.47 1.69 -16.78
CA LYS A 64 8.21 2.82 -17.37
C LYS A 64 8.71 3.83 -16.32
N LEU A 65 8.23 3.73 -15.08
CA LEU A 65 8.47 4.67 -14.00
C LEU A 65 9.45 4.15 -12.93
N SER A 66 10.07 2.98 -13.16
CA SER A 66 11.01 2.38 -12.21
C SER A 66 12.15 3.34 -11.86
N ASN A 67 12.34 3.61 -10.56
CA ASN A 67 13.32 4.56 -10.02
C ASN A 67 13.20 6.01 -10.54
N LYS A 68 12.04 6.40 -11.07
CA LYS A 68 11.79 7.78 -11.49
C LYS A 68 11.00 8.56 -10.47
N ARG A 69 11.36 9.83 -10.27
CA ARG A 69 10.53 10.78 -9.54
C ARG A 69 9.50 11.35 -10.50
N CYS A 70 8.22 11.26 -10.15
CA CYS A 70 7.13 11.76 -10.98
C CYS A 70 6.14 12.55 -10.12
N VAL A 71 5.41 13.45 -10.78
CA VAL A 71 4.26 14.13 -10.17
C VAL A 71 3.03 13.27 -10.44
N ILE A 72 2.33 12.85 -9.38
CA ILE A 72 1.14 12.01 -9.51
C ILE A 72 -0.11 12.88 -9.55
N GLY A 73 -0.88 12.76 -10.63
CA GLY A 73 -2.23 13.33 -10.73
C GLY A 73 -3.28 12.26 -10.44
N ILE A 74 -4.25 12.58 -9.56
CA ILE A 74 -5.36 11.69 -9.20
C ILE A 74 -6.66 12.43 -9.52
N PHE A 75 -7.47 11.88 -10.43
CA PHE A 75 -8.71 12.47 -10.90
C PHE A 75 -9.91 11.56 -10.55
N PRO A 76 -10.40 11.64 -9.31
CA PRO A 76 -11.52 10.83 -8.85
C PRO A 76 -12.85 11.32 -9.43
N TRP A 77 -13.83 10.43 -9.45
CA TRP A 77 -15.22 10.87 -9.59
C TRP A 77 -15.62 11.76 -8.41
N LYS A 78 -16.43 12.80 -8.67
CA LYS A 78 -17.00 13.66 -7.63
C LYS A 78 -18.17 12.96 -6.94
N LEU A 79 -17.89 11.81 -6.33
CA LEU A 79 -18.87 11.04 -5.58
C LEU A 79 -19.19 11.76 -4.28
N VAL A 80 -20.46 12.14 -4.10
CA VAL A 80 -20.95 12.80 -2.89
C VAL A 80 -21.09 11.74 -1.79
N GLU A 81 -20.55 12.02 -0.60
CA GLU A 81 -20.60 11.14 0.58
C GLU A 81 -19.95 9.75 0.40
N GLY A 82 -19.12 9.58 -0.63
CA GLY A 82 -18.37 8.35 -0.83
C GLY A 82 -17.10 8.28 0.01
N GLU A 83 -16.84 7.13 0.64
CA GLU A 83 -15.59 6.86 1.36
C GLU A 83 -14.41 6.58 0.41
N SER A 84 -14.71 6.13 -0.81
CA SER A 84 -13.73 5.91 -1.88
C SER A 84 -14.41 6.04 -3.25
N CYS A 85 -13.62 6.21 -4.30
CA CYS A 85 -14.15 6.27 -5.66
C CYS A 85 -13.10 5.83 -6.68
N ILE A 86 -13.57 5.36 -7.83
CA ILE A 86 -12.69 5.11 -8.96
C ILE A 86 -12.08 6.42 -9.46
N SER A 87 -10.83 6.33 -9.89
CA SER A 87 -10.04 7.49 -10.28
C SER A 87 -9.19 7.19 -11.50
N ARG A 88 -8.99 8.21 -12.34
CA ARG A 88 -7.91 8.18 -13.32
C ARG A 88 -6.65 8.68 -12.64
N VAL A 89 -5.70 7.77 -12.43
CA VAL A 89 -4.35 8.09 -11.93
C VAL A 89 -3.40 8.19 -13.11
N VAL A 90 -2.61 9.26 -13.14
CA VAL A 90 -1.58 9.53 -14.15
C VAL A 90 -0.27 9.92 -13.45
N ALA A 91 0.86 9.57 -14.07
CA ALA A 91 2.17 10.03 -13.66
C ALA A 91 2.69 11.01 -14.71
N PHE A 92 3.00 12.23 -14.28
CA PHE A 92 3.69 13.22 -15.10
C PHE A 92 5.18 13.10 -14.81
N ASP A 93 5.96 12.89 -15.87
CA ASP A 93 7.42 12.74 -15.87
C ASP A 93 8.05 13.86 -16.74
N GLY A 94 9.38 13.96 -16.79
CA GLY A 94 10.09 14.94 -17.61
C GLY A 94 10.31 16.29 -16.91
N PHE A 95 10.34 16.28 -15.58
CA PHE A 95 10.65 17.47 -14.77
C PHE A 95 12.08 17.46 -14.20
N ASP A 96 12.95 16.57 -14.69
CA ASP A 96 14.30 16.40 -14.15
C ASP A 96 15.19 17.64 -14.34
N ASP A 97 14.89 18.47 -15.35
CA ASP A 97 15.65 19.67 -15.73
C ASP A 97 15.02 21.00 -15.25
N VAL A 98 13.98 20.94 -14.41
CA VAL A 98 13.23 22.13 -13.94
C VAL A 98 13.56 22.48 -12.49
#